data_AF-A0A523C3Z4-F1
#
_entry.id   AF-A0A523C3Z4-F1
#
_cell.length_a   1.000
_cell.length_b   1.000
_cell.length_c   1.000
_cell.angle_alpha   90.00
_cell.angle_beta   90.00
_cell.angle_gamma   90.00
#
_symmetry.space_group_name_H-M   'P 1'
#
loop_
_entity.id
_entity.type
_entity.pdbx_description
1 polymer ?
#
loop_
_entity_poly.entity_id
_entity_poly.type
_entity_poly.pdbx_seq_one_letter_code
_entity_poly.pdbx_strand_id
1 'polypeptide(L)'
;MVFQEPKTKKSRRTVPIPQDIVQELKAHKARQNQEKLLLGEAYQDNGLVFATPDGRPLEIRTFLRRFDNLLANAGVPKVRFHDLRHTYATLLLEAGEHPKVFHELLGHSNISTTLDTYSHVLPELKQAAAAKLNGILSQRKVPSQVEGN
;
A
#
# COMPACT_ATOMS: atom_id res chain seq x y z
N MET A 1 11.51 0.03 24.59
CA MET A 1 10.78 0.45 23.36
C MET A 1 9.68 1.39 23.81
N VAL A 2 9.52 2.55 23.18
CA VAL A 2 8.48 3.53 23.57
C VAL A 2 7.42 3.51 22.48
N PHE A 3 6.18 3.19 22.84
CA PHE A 3 5.05 3.35 21.93
C PHE A 3 4.74 4.84 21.81
N GLN A 4 4.82 5.38 20.59
CA GLN A 4 4.48 6.77 20.32
C GLN A 4 3.28 6.81 19.39
N GLU A 5 2.29 7.61 19.76
CA GLU A 5 1.21 7.94 18.84
C GLU A 5 1.72 8.87 17.73
N PRO A 6 1.11 8.80 16.52
CA PRO A 6 1.43 9.74 15.47
C PRO A 6 1.19 11.18 15.93
N LYS A 7 2.23 12.02 15.84
CA LYS A 7 2.22 13.40 16.36
C LYS A 7 1.23 14.33 15.67
N THR A 8 0.66 13.95 14.52
CA THR A 8 -0.20 14.82 13.72
C THR A 8 -1.48 14.11 13.27
N LYS A 9 -2.60 14.86 13.22
CA LYS A 9 -3.89 14.35 12.73
C LYS A 9 -3.79 13.75 11.32
N LYS A 10 -2.95 14.33 10.45
CA LYS A 10 -2.69 13.84 9.08
C LYS A 10 -2.02 12.45 9.03
N SER A 11 -1.32 12.05 10.08
CA SER A 11 -0.68 10.73 10.13
C SER A 11 -1.64 9.61 10.52
N ARG A 12 -2.80 9.94 11.09
CA ARG A 12 -3.90 8.99 11.30
C ARG A 12 -4.70 8.92 10.01
N ARG A 13 -4.71 7.74 9.37
CA ARG A 13 -5.40 7.52 8.11
C ARG A 13 -5.99 6.12 8.05
N THR A 14 -7.11 6.01 7.34
CA THR A 14 -7.73 4.72 7.02
C THR A 14 -7.20 4.28 5.67
N VAL A 15 -6.61 3.09 5.62
CA VAL A 15 -6.15 2.47 4.38
C VAL A 15 -7.10 1.33 4.06
N PRO A 16 -7.81 1.34 2.91
CA PRO A 16 -8.58 0.19 2.48
C PRO A 16 -7.61 -0.96 2.21
N ILE A 17 -7.95 -2.14 2.71
CA ILE A 17 -7.16 -3.36 2.51
C ILE A 17 -7.95 -4.36 1.68
N PRO A 18 -7.31 -5.08 0.74
CA PRO A 18 -7.97 -6.13 -0.02
C PRO A 18 -8.53 -7.24 0.88
N GLN A 19 -9.59 -7.90 0.44
CA GLN A 19 -10.24 -8.96 1.21
C GLN A 19 -9.27 -10.11 1.55
N ASP A 20 -8.36 -10.44 0.64
CA ASP A 20 -7.36 -11.49 0.86
C ASP A 20 -6.44 -11.16 2.05
N ILE A 21 -6.02 -9.89 2.16
CA ILE A 21 -5.23 -9.40 3.30
C ILE A 21 -6.04 -9.45 4.60
N VAL A 22 -7.35 -9.19 4.54
CA VAL A 22 -8.24 -9.36 5.71
C VAL A 22 -8.25 -10.80 6.18
N GLN A 23 -8.30 -11.77 5.26
CA GLN A 23 -8.26 -13.19 5.64
C GLN A 23 -6.93 -13.58 6.28
N GLU A 24 -5.81 -13.13 5.71
CA GLU A 24 -4.48 -13.36 6.28
C GLU A 24 -4.34 -12.75 7.69
N LEU A 25 -4.88 -11.55 7.92
CA LEU A 25 -4.88 -10.93 9.24
C LEU A 25 -5.74 -11.70 10.25
N LYS A 26 -6.89 -12.26 9.82
CA LYS A 26 -7.71 -13.13 10.67
C LYS A 26 -6.98 -14.41 11.03
N ALA A 27 -6.35 -15.07 10.05
CA ALA A 27 -5.54 -16.25 10.28
C ALA A 27 -4.36 -15.96 11.22
N HIS A 28 -3.72 -14.79 11.06
CA HIS A 28 -2.67 -14.34 11.97
C HIS A 28 -3.18 -14.14 13.40
N LYS A 29 -4.33 -13.47 13.56
CA LYS A 29 -4.97 -13.29 14.88
C LYS A 29 -5.32 -14.64 15.53
N ALA A 30 -5.78 -15.61 14.77
CA ALA A 30 -6.06 -16.95 15.28
C ALA A 30 -4.80 -17.64 15.82
N ARG A 31 -3.68 -17.57 15.08
CA ARG A 31 -2.36 -18.08 15.55
C ARG A 31 -1.90 -17.37 16.82
N GLN A 32 -2.01 -16.04 16.86
CA GLN A 32 -1.64 -15.27 18.06
C GLN A 32 -2.49 -15.65 19.28
N ASN A 33 -3.79 -15.92 19.09
CA ASN A 33 -4.65 -16.40 20.17
C ASN A 33 -4.25 -17.79 20.68
N GLN A 34 -3.78 -18.67 19.79
CA GLN A 34 -3.23 -19.97 20.19
C GLN A 34 -1.94 -19.80 21.00
N GLU A 35 -1.04 -18.91 20.59
CA GLU A 35 0.19 -18.57 21.33
C GLU A 35 -0.14 -18.00 22.72
N LYS A 36 -1.13 -17.10 22.81
CA LYS A 36 -1.66 -16.56 24.08
C LYS A 36 -2.17 -17.66 25.00
N LEU A 37 -2.96 -18.60 24.46
CA LEU A 37 -3.51 -19.69 25.25
C LEU A 37 -2.42 -20.65 25.74
N LEU A 38 -1.43 -20.94 24.90
CA LEU A 38 -0.33 -21.85 25.21
C LEU A 38 0.60 -21.29 26.29
N LEU A 39 0.88 -19.99 26.24
CA LEU A 39 1.78 -19.32 27.19
C LEU A 39 1.06 -18.82 28.46
N GLY A 40 -0.26 -18.63 28.41
CA GLY A 40 -1.05 -18.17 29.56
C GLY A 40 -0.48 -16.88 30.16
N GLU A 41 -0.19 -16.90 31.45
CA GLU A 41 0.38 -15.77 32.19
C GLU A 41 1.77 -15.33 31.69
N ALA A 42 2.51 -16.22 31.00
CA ALA A 42 3.81 -15.88 30.45
C ALA A 42 3.71 -15.03 29.16
N TYR A 43 2.52 -14.91 28.55
CA TYR A 43 2.32 -14.09 27.36
C TYR A 43 2.28 -12.60 27.70
N GLN A 44 3.07 -11.78 27.02
CA GLN A 44 3.12 -10.34 27.23
C GLN A 44 2.12 -9.62 26.32
N ASP A 45 0.86 -9.46 26.75
CA ASP A 45 -0.17 -8.84 25.92
C ASP A 45 -0.05 -7.32 25.85
N ASN A 46 0.63 -6.85 24.81
CA ASN A 46 0.81 -5.43 24.50
C ASN A 46 -0.25 -4.91 23.50
N GLY A 47 -1.29 -5.69 23.16
CA GLY A 47 -2.29 -5.30 22.17
C GLY A 47 -1.75 -5.15 20.75
N LEU A 48 -0.60 -5.76 20.44
CA LEU A 48 0.06 -5.65 19.14
C LEU A 48 -0.53 -6.61 18.12
N VAL A 49 -0.73 -6.12 16.90
CA VAL A 49 -1.14 -6.96 15.76
C VAL A 49 -0.01 -7.88 15.33
N PHE A 50 1.23 -7.37 15.26
CA PHE A 50 2.43 -8.16 14.96
C PHE A 50 3.35 -8.17 16.17
N ALA A 51 3.51 -9.34 16.78
CA ALA A 51 4.35 -9.56 17.95
C ALA A 51 5.25 -10.78 17.74
N THR A 52 6.25 -10.94 18.59
CA THR A 52 6.90 -12.23 18.79
C THR A 52 5.90 -13.23 19.40
N PRO A 53 6.16 -14.55 19.33
CA PRO A 53 5.23 -15.55 19.86
C PRO A 53 4.89 -15.41 21.35
N ASP A 54 5.75 -14.74 22.13
CA ASP A 54 5.55 -14.41 23.54
C ASP A 54 4.90 -13.03 23.77
N GLY A 55 4.38 -12.38 22.72
CA GLY A 55 3.63 -11.12 22.80
C GLY A 55 4.49 -9.84 22.84
N ARG A 56 5.81 -9.98 22.86
CA ARG A 56 6.71 -8.82 22.84
C ARG A 56 6.75 -8.13 21.48
N PRO A 57 7.17 -6.85 21.44
CA PRO A 57 7.39 -6.17 20.18
C PRO A 57 8.49 -6.82 19.34
N LEU A 58 8.33 -6.76 18.02
CA LEU A 58 9.36 -7.18 17.08
C LEU A 58 10.58 -6.24 17.16
N GLU A 59 11.77 -6.83 17.26
CA GLU A 59 13.03 -6.09 17.18
C GLU A 59 13.38 -5.80 15.72
N ILE A 60 13.63 -4.53 15.40
CA ILE A 60 13.76 -4.04 14.01
C ILE A 60 14.93 -4.71 13.28
N ARG A 61 16.10 -4.87 13.91
CA ARG A 61 17.26 -5.48 13.25
C ARG A 61 17.00 -6.95 12.90
N THR A 62 16.35 -7.67 13.80
CA THR A 62 15.95 -9.08 13.63
C THR A 62 14.92 -9.20 12.53
N PHE A 63 13.94 -8.29 12.50
CA PHE A 63 12.96 -8.20 11.43
C PHE A 63 13.62 -7.95 10.07
N LEU A 64 14.50 -6.96 9.97
CA LEU A 64 15.20 -6.63 8.72
C LEU A 64 16.12 -7.77 8.26
N ARG A 65 16.81 -8.46 9.19
CA ARG A 65 17.60 -9.66 8.84
C ARG A 65 16.72 -10.79 8.30
N ARG A 66 15.55 -11.02 8.91
CA ARG A 66 14.57 -12.00 8.39
C ARG A 66 14.07 -11.59 7.00
N PHE A 67 13.83 -10.31 6.78
CA PHE A 67 13.43 -9.78 5.47
C PHE A 67 14.53 -10.01 4.41
N ASP A 68 15.78 -9.69 4.72
CA ASP A 68 16.92 -9.96 3.81
C ASP A 68 17.02 -11.45 3.45
N ASN A 69 16.83 -12.34 4.42
CA ASN A 69 16.84 -13.79 4.18
C ASN A 69 15.66 -14.23 3.29
N LEU A 70 14.47 -13.63 3.46
CA LEU A 70 13.32 -13.91 2.61
C LEU A 70 13.58 -13.48 1.17
N LEU A 71 14.21 -12.32 0.93
CA LEU A 71 14.59 -11.88 -0.40
C LEU A 71 15.58 -12.85 -1.06
N ALA A 72 16.60 -13.27 -0.30
CA ALA A 72 17.58 -14.24 -0.78
C ALA A 72 16.93 -15.58 -1.15
N ASN A 73 16.04 -16.10 -0.31
CA ASN A 73 15.31 -17.34 -0.56
C ASN A 73 14.34 -17.25 -1.75
N ALA A 74 13.77 -16.08 -1.99
CA ALA A 74 12.91 -15.81 -3.15
C ALA A 74 13.71 -15.57 -4.44
N GLY A 75 15.05 -15.49 -4.37
CA GLY A 75 15.91 -15.24 -5.53
C GLY A 75 15.79 -13.82 -6.11
N VAL A 76 15.30 -12.85 -5.32
CA VAL A 76 15.12 -11.47 -5.77
C VAL A 76 16.25 -10.56 -5.29
N PRO A 77 16.51 -9.43 -5.99
CA PRO A 77 17.51 -8.47 -5.55
C PRO A 77 17.27 -7.97 -4.13
N LYS A 78 18.36 -7.67 -3.43
CA LYS A 78 18.27 -7.03 -2.12
C LYS A 78 17.67 -5.63 -2.26
N VAL A 79 16.54 -5.42 -1.61
CA VAL A 79 15.85 -4.11 -1.53
C VAL A 79 15.66 -3.73 -0.07
N ARG A 80 15.46 -2.45 0.21
CA ARG A 80 15.17 -1.98 1.57
C ARG A 80 13.70 -2.23 1.87
N PHE A 81 13.37 -2.40 3.15
CA PHE A 81 11.98 -2.69 3.54
C PHE A 81 10.98 -1.61 3.08
N HIS A 82 11.38 -0.33 3.05
CA HIS A 82 10.50 0.73 2.57
C HIS A 82 10.36 0.78 1.05
N ASP A 83 11.21 0.08 0.29
CA ASP A 83 11.05 -0.05 -1.16
C ASP A 83 9.79 -0.86 -1.51
N LEU A 84 9.24 -1.65 -0.58
CA LEU A 84 7.90 -2.26 -0.71
C LEU A 84 6.79 -1.21 -0.83
N ARG A 85 6.93 -0.05 -0.15
CA ARG A 85 5.96 1.05 -0.30
C ARG A 85 6.06 1.72 -1.66
N HIS A 86 7.26 1.81 -2.22
CA HIS A 86 7.45 2.28 -3.60
C HIS A 86 6.81 1.30 -4.58
N THR A 87 7.03 -0.01 -4.40
CA THR A 87 6.40 -1.06 -5.21
C THR A 87 4.87 -0.96 -5.19
N TYR A 88 4.26 -0.75 -4.01
CA TYR A 88 2.81 -0.54 -3.90
C TYR A 88 2.33 0.68 -4.71
N ALA A 89 3.06 1.80 -4.66
CA ALA A 89 2.72 2.99 -5.43
C ALA A 89 2.78 2.72 -6.94
N THR A 90 3.82 2.01 -7.38
CA THR A 90 4.03 1.62 -8.77
C THR A 90 2.92 0.75 -9.30
N LEU A 91 2.54 -0.31 -8.55
CA LEU A 91 1.47 -1.22 -8.96
C LEU A 91 0.13 -0.48 -9.12
N LEU A 92 -0.16 0.51 -8.27
CA LEU A 92 -1.36 1.34 -8.42
C LEU A 92 -1.27 2.27 -9.63
N LEU A 93 -0.10 2.88 -9.87
CA LEU A 93 0.12 3.74 -11.03
C LEU A 93 -0.02 2.96 -12.35
N GLU A 94 0.55 1.76 -12.42
CA GLU A 94 0.43 0.84 -13.56
C GLU A 94 -1.01 0.35 -13.76
N ALA A 95 -1.76 0.16 -12.68
CA ALA A 95 -3.20 -0.11 -12.74
C ALA A 95 -4.05 1.10 -13.21
N GLY A 96 -3.41 2.24 -13.49
CA GLY A 96 -4.05 3.46 -13.99
C GLY A 96 -4.68 4.33 -12.91
N GLU A 97 -4.35 4.09 -11.63
CA GLU A 97 -4.85 4.90 -10.52
C GLU A 97 -4.25 6.30 -10.52
N HIS A 98 -5.06 7.27 -10.09
CA HIS A 98 -4.63 8.65 -10.08
C HIS A 98 -3.56 8.88 -8.99
N PRO A 99 -2.45 9.61 -9.27
CA PRO A 99 -1.35 9.81 -8.31
C PRO A 99 -1.74 10.35 -6.94
N LYS A 100 -2.80 11.18 -6.91
CA LYS A 100 -3.38 11.71 -5.67
C LYS A 100 -3.92 10.60 -4.74
N VAL A 101 -4.46 9.52 -5.29
CA VAL A 101 -5.07 8.41 -4.53
C VAL A 101 -4.00 7.67 -3.73
N PHE A 102 -2.97 7.13 -4.39
CA PHE A 102 -1.92 6.42 -3.67
C PHE A 102 -1.10 7.34 -2.77
N HIS A 103 -0.98 8.64 -3.09
CA HIS A 103 -0.34 9.61 -2.20
C HIS A 103 -1.05 9.73 -0.85
N GLU A 104 -2.38 9.78 -0.86
CA GLU A 104 -3.19 9.84 0.36
C GLU A 104 -3.04 8.55 1.18
N LEU A 105 -3.04 7.39 0.51
CA LEU A 105 -2.84 6.08 1.14
C LEU A 105 -1.44 5.92 1.76
N LEU A 106 -0.41 6.50 1.13
CA LEU A 106 0.97 6.50 1.61
C LEU A 106 1.24 7.59 2.65
N GLY A 107 0.37 8.60 2.73
CA GLY A 107 0.35 9.67 3.72
C GLY A 107 1.55 10.60 3.65
N HIS A 108 1.67 11.29 2.52
CA HIS A 108 2.62 12.38 2.29
C HIS A 108 4.11 12.02 2.30
N SER A 109 4.48 10.75 2.11
CA SER A 109 5.86 10.42 1.68
C SER A 109 6.15 11.16 0.37
N ASN A 110 7.32 11.81 0.28
CA ASN A 110 7.74 12.68 -0.83
C ASN A 110 7.21 12.19 -2.19
N ILE A 111 6.14 12.83 -2.67
CA ILE A 111 5.58 12.59 -4.01
C ILE A 111 6.68 12.74 -5.04
N SER A 112 7.55 13.74 -4.85
CA SER A 112 8.63 14.04 -5.78
C SER A 112 9.45 12.79 -6.05
N THR A 113 9.91 12.06 -5.04
CA THR A 113 10.70 10.84 -5.24
C THR A 113 9.93 9.78 -6.04
N THR A 114 8.64 9.58 -5.78
CA THR A 114 7.79 8.61 -6.50
C THR A 114 7.32 9.10 -7.87
N LEU A 115 7.26 10.39 -8.16
CA LEU A 115 6.95 10.89 -9.51
C LEU A 115 8.22 11.05 -10.36
N ASP A 116 9.32 11.49 -9.75
CA ASP A 116 10.62 11.68 -10.40
C ASP A 116 11.17 10.34 -10.89
N THR A 117 11.07 9.29 -10.06
CA THR A 117 11.48 7.91 -10.43
C THR A 117 10.64 7.36 -11.58
N TYR A 118 9.40 7.82 -11.74
CA TYR A 118 8.41 7.27 -12.69
C TYR A 118 8.03 8.26 -13.79
N SER A 119 8.87 9.26 -14.03
CA SER A 119 8.72 10.22 -15.13
C SER A 119 8.61 9.53 -16.52
N HIS A 120 9.15 8.32 -16.66
CA HIS A 120 9.13 7.53 -17.89
C HIS A 120 7.77 6.91 -18.25
N VAL A 121 6.87 6.67 -17.28
CA VAL A 121 5.49 6.16 -17.51
C VAL A 121 4.45 7.28 -17.68
N LEU A 122 4.80 8.52 -17.32
CA LEU A 122 3.93 9.69 -17.53
C LEU A 122 3.51 9.93 -18.98
N PRO A 123 4.33 9.68 -20.04
CA PRO A 123 3.92 9.87 -21.42
C PRO A 123 2.74 8.98 -21.83
N GLU A 124 2.76 7.71 -21.47
CA GLU A 124 1.67 6.76 -21.77
C GLU A 124 0.38 7.14 -21.04
N LEU A 125 0.49 7.54 -19.77
CA LEU A 125 -0.65 8.04 -18.99
C LEU A 125 -1.25 9.33 -19.59
N LYS A 126 -0.41 10.25 -20.10
CA LYS A 126 -0.86 11.47 -20.80
C LYS A 126 -1.62 11.14 -22.09
N GLN A 127 -1.14 10.18 -22.87
CA GLN A 127 -1.84 9.73 -24.08
C GLN A 127 -3.18 9.06 -23.74
N ALA A 128 -3.21 8.18 -22.74
CA ALA A 128 -4.44 7.55 -22.26
C ALA A 128 -5.46 8.59 -21.75
N ALA A 129 -5.00 9.63 -21.03
CA ALA A 129 -5.85 10.73 -20.57
C ALA A 129 -6.44 11.54 -21.74
N ALA A 130 -5.62 11.83 -22.76
CA ALA A 130 -6.09 12.50 -23.97
C ALA A 130 -7.11 11.64 -24.74
N ALA A 131 -6.90 10.33 -24.84
CA ALA A 131 -7.85 9.42 -25.49
C ALA A 131 -9.20 9.37 -24.77
N LYS A 132 -9.24 9.48 -23.44
CA LYS A 132 -10.50 9.57 -22.66
C LYS A 132 -11.33 10.80 -23.02
N LEU A 133 -10.70 11.93 -23.40
CA LEU A 133 -11.42 13.12 -23.85
C LEU A 133 -12.22 12.85 -25.13
N ASN A 134 -11.74 11.98 -26.04
CA ASN A 134 -12.49 11.62 -27.24
C ASN A 134 -13.84 10.98 -26.90
N GLY A 135 -13.89 10.11 -25.89
CA GLY A 135 -15.13 9.49 -25.43
C GLY A 135 -16.13 10.51 -24.86
N ILE A 136 -15.64 11.49 -24.10
CA ILE A 136 -16.45 12.56 -23.50
C ILE A 136 -16.97 13.52 -24.58
N LEU A 137 -16.11 13.94 -25.50
CA LEU A 137 -16.47 14.88 -26.56
C LEU A 137 -17.38 14.25 -27.62
N SER A 138 -17.23 12.95 -27.89
CA SER A 138 -18.09 12.22 -28.84
C SER A 138 -19.52 12.03 -28.32
N GLN A 139 -19.72 11.91 -27.00
CA GLN A 139 -21.06 11.86 -26.39
C GLN A 139 -21.80 13.21 -26.45
N ARG A 140 -21.12 14.30 -26.85
CA ARG A 140 -21.69 15.65 -26.94
C ARG A 140 -22.10 16.05 -28.36
N LYS A 141 -21.94 15.20 -29.37
CA LYS A 141 -22.52 15.44 -30.71
C LYS A 141 -24.05 15.34 -30.60
N VAL A 142 -24.69 16.48 -30.33
CA VAL A 142 -26.12 16.70 -30.52
C VAL A 142 -26.48 16.30 -31.96
N PRO A 143 -27.56 15.52 -32.20
CA PRO A 143 -27.99 15.22 -33.55
C PRO A 143 -28.39 16.53 -34.23
N SER A 144 -27.58 16.91 -35.21
CA SER A 144 -27.86 18.00 -36.13
C SER A 144 -29.08 17.64 -36.98
N GLN A 145 -30.27 17.97 -36.49
CA GLN A 145 -31.46 18.13 -37.32
C GLN A 145 -31.18 19.33 -38.24
N VAL A 146 -30.66 19.05 -39.43
CA VAL A 146 -30.77 19.97 -40.56
C VAL A 146 -31.97 19.46 -41.36
N GLU A 147 -33.17 19.91 -40.99
CA GLU A 147 -34.28 19.93 -41.92
C GLU A 147 -34.00 21.05 -42.93
N GLY A 148 -33.66 20.64 -44.15
CA GLY A 148 -33.52 21.49 -45.31
C GLY A 148 -34.58 21.12 -46.33
N ASN A 149 -35.57 22.03 -46.44
CA ASN A 149 -36.52 22.29 -47.54
C ASN A 149 -37.69 21.32 -47.76
#